data_AF-A0ABD1CPQ8-F1
#
_entry.id   AF-A0ABD1CPQ8-F1
#
_cell.length_a   1.000
_cell.length_b   1.000
_cell.length_c   1.000
_cell.angle_alpha   90.00
_cell.angle_beta   90.00
_cell.angle_gamma   90.00
#
_symmetry.space_group_name_H-M   'P 1'
#
loop_
_entity.id
_entity.type
_entity.pdbx_description
1 polymer ?
#
loop_
_entity_poly.entity_id
_entity_poly.type
_entity_poly.pdbx_seq_one_letter_code
_entity_poly.pdbx_strand_id
1 'polypeptide(L)'
;MEAVFSLMDNEITRSMWNYPFRITYRLILREKELHFHIGVYNPSKDITFSFNLLLPTYLKVPDVRRCQITGLHGCTFIDKTRDGAIYQEGRDVVTINEWTDRIYQHTPQEHVITNVVSGRKMRLQKYNFPDTVVWNPWMDKARECQDFGDDEYPNMICVEAGHVSTPVILLPGTAFEASQILQVIHQQQQQQQQQSQSLAQSSQAAAVAAAAAAAQQQQAAAVQQQQQQQQQQQQAAVQQLWQVPAAAAAAAACWNNYANFQTAGVLAFKMPPSCGGLCGPQNNCELCSLNSN
;
A
#
# COMPACT_ATOMS: atom_id res chain seq x y z
N MET A 1 -23.21 9.17 -21.95
CA MET A 1 -24.22 8.52 -22.82
C MET A 1 -24.35 7.05 -22.43
N GLU A 2 -25.46 6.41 -22.78
CA GLU A 2 -25.73 5.01 -22.44
C GLU A 2 -26.36 4.28 -23.63
N ALA A 3 -26.02 3.00 -23.80
CA ALA A 3 -26.68 2.09 -24.72
C ALA A 3 -26.90 0.73 -24.03
N VAL A 4 -28.02 0.07 -24.30
CA VAL A 4 -28.34 -1.26 -23.78
C VAL A 4 -28.68 -2.18 -24.95
N PHE A 5 -27.98 -3.30 -25.02
CA PHE A 5 -28.17 -4.38 -25.97
C PHE A 5 -28.75 -5.60 -25.25
N SER A 6 -29.50 -6.43 -25.99
CA SER A 6 -30.13 -7.63 -25.46
C SER A 6 -30.05 -8.74 -26.50
N LEU A 7 -29.69 -9.95 -26.08
CA LEU A 7 -29.74 -11.16 -26.87
C LEU A 7 -30.59 -12.19 -26.12
N MET A 8 -31.48 -12.87 -26.83
CA MET A 8 -32.31 -13.96 -26.30
C MET A 8 -32.15 -15.19 -27.18
N ASP A 9 -32.53 -16.36 -26.65
CA ASP A 9 -32.56 -17.58 -27.44
C ASP A 9 -33.53 -17.48 -28.62
N ASN A 10 -33.12 -18.06 -29.75
CA ASN A 10 -33.91 -18.22 -30.96
C ASN A 10 -33.63 -19.60 -31.59
N GLU A 11 -34.31 -19.95 -32.68
CA GLU A 11 -34.18 -21.25 -33.34
C GLU A 11 -32.72 -21.62 -33.68
N ILE A 12 -31.93 -20.64 -34.15
CA ILE A 12 -30.52 -20.83 -34.51
C ILE A 12 -29.70 -21.12 -33.26
N THR A 13 -29.77 -20.29 -32.21
CA THR A 13 -28.99 -20.52 -30.99
C THR A 13 -29.40 -21.81 -30.29
N ARG A 14 -30.69 -22.14 -30.29
CA ARG A 14 -31.21 -23.39 -29.72
C ARG A 14 -30.74 -24.64 -30.45
N SER A 15 -30.51 -24.56 -31.76
CA SER A 15 -29.96 -25.67 -32.54
C SER A 15 -28.51 -26.01 -32.16
N MET A 16 -27.75 -25.01 -31.68
CA MET A 16 -26.34 -25.17 -31.24
C MET A 16 -26.23 -25.47 -29.75
N TRP A 17 -27.04 -24.81 -28.92
CA TRP A 17 -27.04 -24.91 -27.46
C TRP A 17 -28.46 -24.75 -26.94
N ASN A 18 -29.11 -25.86 -26.61
CA ASN A 18 -30.56 -25.91 -26.38
C ASN A 18 -30.99 -25.47 -24.96
N TYR A 19 -30.62 -24.24 -24.57
CA TYR A 19 -31.04 -23.62 -23.32
C TYR A 19 -31.74 -22.29 -23.59
N PRO A 20 -32.81 -21.95 -22.84
CA PRO A 20 -33.37 -20.61 -22.91
C PRO A 20 -32.45 -19.64 -22.17
N PHE A 21 -32.26 -18.44 -22.68
CA PHE A 21 -31.41 -17.44 -22.02
C PHE A 21 -31.81 -16.02 -22.40
N ARG A 22 -31.43 -15.06 -21.55
CA ARG A 22 -31.36 -13.64 -21.91
C ARG A 22 -30.04 -13.06 -21.44
N ILE A 23 -29.27 -12.48 -22.36
CA ILE A 23 -28.08 -11.70 -22.07
C ILE A 23 -28.43 -10.23 -22.25
N THR A 24 -28.09 -9.39 -21.28
CA THR A 24 -28.17 -7.93 -21.38
C THR A 24 -26.77 -7.33 -21.30
N TYR A 25 -26.48 -6.34 -22.13
CA TYR A 25 -25.18 -5.68 -22.16
C TYR A 25 -25.36 -4.17 -22.20
N ARG A 26 -24.98 -3.50 -21.12
CA ARG A 26 -25.16 -2.07 -20.90
C ARG A 26 -23.81 -1.38 -20.94
N LEU A 27 -23.65 -0.46 -21.89
CA LEU A 27 -22.48 0.39 -22.06
C LEU A 27 -22.79 1.80 -21.56
N ILE A 28 -21.98 2.33 -20.65
CA ILE A 28 -22.07 3.72 -20.20
C ILE A 28 -20.75 4.42 -20.49
N LEU A 29 -20.76 5.34 -21.45
CA LEU A 29 -19.61 6.19 -21.76
C LEU A 29 -19.72 7.51 -20.99
N ARG A 30 -18.71 7.79 -20.17
CA ARG A 30 -18.46 9.03 -19.43
C ARG A 30 -17.20 9.70 -19.98
N GLU A 31 -16.88 10.91 -19.52
CA GLU A 31 -15.75 11.71 -20.02
C GLU A 31 -14.39 10.97 -19.99
N LYS A 32 -14.13 10.19 -18.93
CA LYS A 32 -12.85 9.50 -18.69
C LYS A 32 -12.99 8.00 -18.44
N GLU A 33 -14.21 7.48 -18.54
CA GLU A 33 -14.57 6.11 -18.18
C GLU A 33 -15.50 5.47 -19.19
N LEU A 34 -15.27 4.20 -19.49
CA LEU A 34 -16.21 3.34 -20.19
C LEU A 34 -16.60 2.19 -19.27
N HIS A 35 -17.88 2.15 -18.91
CA HIS A 35 -18.46 1.12 -18.04
C HIS A 35 -19.16 0.08 -18.89
N PHE A 36 -18.94 -1.18 -18.55
CA PHE A 36 -19.51 -2.35 -19.16
C PHE A 36 -20.25 -3.13 -18.07
N HIS A 37 -21.56 -3.30 -18.20
CA HIS A 37 -22.33 -4.17 -17.32
C HIS A 37 -22.95 -5.28 -18.17
N ILE A 38 -22.80 -6.52 -17.74
CA ILE A 38 -23.34 -7.69 -18.43
C ILE A 38 -24.15 -8.54 -17.47
N GLY A 39 -25.39 -8.83 -17.86
CA GLY A 39 -26.31 -9.70 -17.15
C GLY A 39 -26.60 -10.95 -17.99
N VAL A 40 -26.67 -12.11 -17.34
CA VAL A 40 -27.11 -13.38 -17.94
C VAL A 40 -28.23 -13.93 -17.08
N TYR A 41 -29.40 -14.12 -17.65
CA TYR A 41 -30.60 -14.61 -16.98
C TYR A 41 -31.00 -15.98 -17.54
N ASN A 42 -31.32 -16.91 -16.63
CA ASN A 42 -31.91 -18.20 -16.95
C ASN A 42 -33.44 -18.13 -16.74
N PRO A 43 -34.25 -17.95 -17.80
CA PRO A 43 -35.72 -17.94 -17.72
C PRO A 43 -36.33 -19.36 -17.61
N SER A 44 -35.51 -20.42 -17.59
CA SER A 44 -36.02 -21.78 -17.41
C SER A 44 -36.69 -21.96 -16.05
N LYS A 45 -37.58 -22.95 -15.94
CA LYS A 45 -38.29 -23.31 -14.70
C LYS A 45 -37.63 -24.45 -13.94
N ASP A 46 -36.84 -25.26 -14.64
CA ASP A 46 -36.35 -26.57 -14.23
C ASP A 46 -34.93 -26.90 -14.72
N ILE A 47 -34.50 -26.30 -15.84
CA ILE A 47 -33.18 -26.56 -16.44
C ILE A 47 -32.11 -25.57 -15.94
N THR A 48 -31.11 -26.08 -15.22
CA THR A 48 -29.84 -25.38 -14.95
C THR A 48 -28.93 -25.41 -16.19
N PHE A 49 -28.20 -24.32 -16.44
CA PHE A 49 -27.10 -24.32 -17.41
C PHE A 49 -25.81 -23.76 -16.80
N SER A 50 -24.68 -24.00 -17.48
CA SER A 50 -23.41 -23.40 -17.13
C SER A 50 -22.77 -22.70 -18.33
N PHE A 51 -22.00 -21.65 -18.08
CA PHE A 51 -21.35 -20.85 -19.11
C PHE A 51 -20.04 -20.24 -18.61
N ASN A 52 -19.14 -19.92 -19.54
CA ASN A 52 -18.03 -19.01 -19.30
C ASN A 52 -18.37 -17.62 -19.84
N LEU A 53 -17.78 -16.58 -19.25
CA LEU A 53 -17.99 -15.20 -19.70
C LEU A 53 -16.67 -14.44 -19.70
N LEU A 54 -16.43 -13.65 -20.75
CA LEU A 54 -15.20 -12.91 -20.97
C LEU A 54 -15.53 -11.59 -21.67
N LEU A 55 -14.86 -10.50 -21.28
CA LEU A 55 -14.92 -9.22 -21.97
C LEU A 55 -13.59 -8.98 -22.72
N PRO A 56 -13.46 -9.48 -23.97
CA PRO A 56 -12.21 -9.41 -24.72
C PRO A 56 -11.86 -7.96 -25.07
N THR A 57 -10.97 -7.39 -24.27
CA THR A 57 -10.71 -5.94 -24.24
C THR A 57 -9.36 -5.63 -24.86
N TYR A 58 -9.40 -5.27 -26.14
CA TYR A 58 -8.25 -4.88 -26.95
C TYR A 58 -7.84 -3.44 -26.64
N LEU A 59 -6.72 -3.25 -25.93
CA LEU A 59 -6.16 -1.94 -25.62
C LEU A 59 -5.12 -1.52 -26.66
N LYS A 60 -5.33 -0.36 -27.30
CA LYS A 60 -4.37 0.23 -28.24
C LYS A 60 -3.16 0.82 -27.49
N VAL A 61 -1.97 0.35 -27.87
CA VAL A 61 -0.68 0.73 -27.27
C VAL A 61 0.30 1.13 -28.39
N PRO A 62 1.31 2.00 -28.14
CA PRO A 62 2.33 2.29 -29.14
C PRO A 62 3.26 1.10 -29.39
N ASP A 63 3.58 0.34 -28.35
CA ASP A 63 4.43 -0.85 -28.39
C ASP A 63 4.15 -1.72 -27.17
N VAL A 64 3.65 -2.94 -27.39
CA VAL A 64 3.29 -3.92 -26.35
C VAL A 64 4.48 -4.32 -25.49
N ARG A 65 5.71 -4.29 -26.05
CA ARG A 65 6.96 -4.60 -25.33
C ARG A 65 7.29 -3.58 -24.25
N ARG A 66 6.64 -2.41 -24.31
CA ARG A 66 6.80 -1.30 -23.35
C ARG A 66 5.61 -1.17 -22.39
N CYS A 67 4.63 -2.07 -22.49
CA CYS A 67 3.50 -2.13 -21.57
C CYS A 67 3.83 -2.94 -20.32
N GLN A 68 3.30 -2.50 -19.19
CA GLN A 68 3.38 -3.18 -17.90
C GLN A 68 1.97 -3.30 -17.33
N ILE A 69 1.61 -4.49 -16.84
CA ILE A 69 0.35 -4.73 -16.13
C ILE A 69 0.66 -4.99 -14.65
N THR A 70 0.01 -4.25 -13.75
CA THR A 70 0.13 -4.43 -12.30
C THR A 70 -1.01 -5.28 -11.72
N GLY A 71 -0.82 -5.77 -10.50
CA GLY A 71 -1.85 -6.51 -9.75
C GLY A 71 -1.98 -7.98 -10.13
N LEU A 72 -0.96 -8.55 -10.77
CA LEU A 72 -0.89 -9.98 -11.12
C LEU A 72 0.21 -10.75 -10.36
N HIS A 73 1.10 -10.05 -9.62
CA HIS A 73 2.08 -10.69 -8.73
C HIS A 73 1.40 -11.70 -7.80
N GLY A 74 1.98 -12.88 -7.66
CA GLY A 74 1.50 -13.97 -6.80
C GLY A 74 0.29 -14.73 -7.35
N CYS A 75 -0.37 -14.25 -8.40
CA CYS A 75 -1.49 -14.95 -9.02
C CYS A 75 -1.02 -16.23 -9.72
N THR A 76 -1.83 -17.28 -9.64
CA THR A 76 -1.66 -18.48 -10.45
C THR A 76 -2.21 -18.22 -11.84
N PHE A 77 -1.56 -18.73 -12.89
CA PHE A 77 -2.05 -18.64 -14.26
C PHE A 77 -1.86 -19.92 -15.05
N ILE A 78 -2.80 -20.16 -15.98
CA ILE A 78 -2.74 -21.20 -17.01
C ILE A 78 -2.14 -20.57 -18.26
N ASP A 79 -1.04 -21.11 -18.78
CA ASP A 79 -0.42 -20.65 -20.02
C ASP A 79 -0.80 -21.57 -21.20
N LYS A 80 -1.70 -21.11 -22.08
CA LYS A 80 -2.13 -21.89 -23.25
C LYS A 80 -1.03 -22.05 -24.29
N THR A 81 0.00 -21.20 -24.25
CA THR A 81 1.16 -21.29 -25.16
C THR A 81 2.17 -22.36 -24.71
N ARG A 82 1.92 -23.01 -23.57
CA ARG A 82 2.71 -24.09 -22.95
C ARG A 82 1.79 -25.25 -22.53
N ASP A 83 0.93 -25.69 -23.46
CA ASP A 83 0.00 -26.82 -23.31
C ASP A 83 -0.95 -26.74 -22.09
N GLY A 84 -1.26 -25.51 -21.62
CA GLY A 84 -2.10 -25.29 -20.45
C GLY A 84 -1.38 -25.52 -19.12
N ALA A 85 -0.04 -25.53 -19.11
CA ALA A 85 0.75 -25.62 -17.88
C ALA A 85 0.43 -24.47 -16.90
N ILE A 86 0.48 -24.80 -15.62
CA ILE A 86 0.13 -23.88 -14.52
C ILE A 86 1.42 -23.32 -13.91
N TYR A 87 1.45 -22.00 -13.76
CA TYR A 87 2.57 -21.25 -13.19
C TYR A 87 2.08 -20.24 -12.15
N GLN A 88 3.01 -19.69 -11.35
CA GLN A 88 2.74 -18.54 -10.48
C GLN A 88 3.55 -17.34 -10.97
N GLU A 89 2.91 -16.17 -11.02
CA GLU A 89 3.55 -14.94 -11.48
C GLU A 89 4.43 -14.33 -10.38
N GLY A 90 5.75 -14.52 -10.47
CA GLY A 90 6.71 -13.94 -9.54
C GLY A 90 7.10 -12.48 -9.82
N ARG A 91 6.68 -11.91 -10.96
CA ARG A 91 7.03 -10.53 -11.34
C ARG A 91 6.05 -9.52 -10.72
N ASP A 92 6.58 -8.41 -10.21
CA ASP A 92 5.77 -7.27 -9.74
C ASP A 92 4.94 -6.63 -10.85
N VAL A 93 5.44 -6.69 -12.08
CA VAL A 93 4.76 -6.23 -13.30
C VAL A 93 4.87 -7.26 -14.40
N VAL A 94 3.74 -7.54 -15.06
CA VAL A 94 3.71 -8.40 -16.24
C VAL A 94 4.09 -7.57 -17.46
N THR A 95 5.11 -8.04 -18.17
CA THR A 95 5.55 -7.54 -19.48
C THR A 95 5.39 -8.63 -20.54
N ILE A 96 5.25 -8.21 -21.80
CA ILE A 96 5.03 -9.06 -22.97
C ILE A 96 6.23 -8.96 -23.92
N ASN A 97 6.84 -10.09 -24.25
CA ASN A 97 8.02 -10.20 -25.12
C ASN A 97 7.97 -11.44 -26.04
N GLU A 98 6.86 -12.16 -26.04
CA GLU A 98 6.61 -13.41 -26.76
C GLU A 98 5.10 -13.58 -26.99
N TRP A 99 4.72 -14.59 -27.78
CA TRP A 99 3.32 -15.04 -27.86
C TRP A 99 2.81 -15.36 -26.46
N THR A 100 1.72 -14.69 -26.05
CA THR A 100 1.15 -14.80 -24.71
C THR A 100 -0.34 -15.10 -24.83
N ASP A 101 -0.79 -16.15 -24.16
CA ASP A 101 -2.19 -16.47 -23.91
C ASP A 101 -2.30 -17.06 -22.49
N ARG A 102 -2.51 -16.18 -21.51
CA ARG A 102 -2.44 -16.52 -20.08
C ARG A 102 -3.75 -16.18 -19.37
N ILE A 103 -4.37 -17.19 -18.75
CA ILE A 103 -5.54 -17.01 -17.86
C ILE A 103 -5.01 -16.90 -16.43
N TYR A 104 -4.93 -15.69 -15.89
CA TYR A 104 -4.64 -15.47 -14.47
C TYR A 104 -5.91 -15.71 -13.66
N GLN A 105 -5.83 -16.57 -12.64
CA GLN A 105 -6.96 -17.05 -11.85
C GLN A 105 -7.11 -16.24 -10.56
N HIS A 106 -8.36 -16.00 -10.13
CA HIS A 106 -8.70 -15.35 -8.86
C HIS A 106 -7.94 -14.04 -8.58
N THR A 107 -7.75 -13.22 -9.61
CA THR A 107 -6.94 -12.00 -9.53
C THR A 107 -7.67 -10.88 -8.75
N PRO A 108 -6.94 -9.88 -8.25
CA PRO A 108 -7.52 -8.65 -7.74
C PRO A 108 -8.53 -8.01 -8.71
N GLN A 109 -9.50 -7.27 -8.16
CA GLN A 109 -10.52 -6.56 -8.93
C GLN A 109 -9.99 -5.37 -9.72
N GLU A 110 -8.70 -5.02 -9.60
CA GLU A 110 -8.11 -3.86 -10.26
C GLU A 110 -6.73 -4.18 -10.85
N HIS A 111 -6.53 -3.75 -12.09
CA HIS A 111 -5.26 -3.80 -12.82
C HIS A 111 -4.95 -2.43 -13.42
N VAL A 112 -3.67 -2.03 -13.43
CA VAL A 112 -3.20 -0.83 -14.14
C VAL A 112 -2.29 -1.24 -15.28
N ILE A 113 -2.65 -0.84 -16.50
CA ILE A 113 -1.92 -1.07 -17.73
C ILE A 113 -1.21 0.23 -18.10
N THR A 114 0.12 0.20 -18.21
CA THR A 114 0.94 1.37 -18.59
C THR A 114 1.13 1.46 -20.10
N ASN A 115 1.53 2.64 -20.58
CA ASN A 115 1.83 2.91 -22.00
C ASN A 115 0.64 2.68 -22.96
N VAL A 116 -0.59 2.85 -22.49
CA VAL A 116 -1.77 2.90 -23.37
C VAL A 116 -1.87 4.28 -24.06
N VAL A 117 -2.54 4.35 -25.21
CA VAL A 117 -2.97 5.56 -25.94
C VAL A 117 -2.31 6.88 -25.50
N SER A 118 -1.24 7.27 -26.19
CA SER A 118 -0.43 8.48 -25.90
C SER A 118 0.38 8.42 -24.59
N GLY A 119 0.85 7.23 -24.19
CA GLY A 119 1.72 7.06 -23.01
C GLY A 119 1.00 7.19 -21.65
N ARG A 120 -0.33 7.10 -21.64
CA ARG A 120 -1.17 7.17 -20.45
C ARG A 120 -1.23 5.82 -19.73
N LYS A 121 -1.98 5.75 -18.62
CA LYS A 121 -2.28 4.51 -17.90
C LYS A 121 -3.78 4.22 -18.01
N MET A 122 -4.14 2.98 -18.29
CA MET A 122 -5.52 2.49 -18.19
C MET A 122 -5.68 1.79 -16.84
N ARG A 123 -6.70 2.15 -16.07
CA ARG A 123 -7.19 1.32 -14.98
C ARG A 123 -8.31 0.44 -15.50
N LEU A 124 -8.17 -0.86 -15.31
CA LEU A 124 -9.25 -1.83 -15.49
C LEU A 124 -9.72 -2.23 -14.10
N GLN A 125 -10.98 -1.95 -13.79
CA GLN A 125 -11.68 -2.45 -12.61
C GLN A 125 -12.72 -3.49 -13.05
N LYS A 126 -12.89 -4.56 -12.29
CA LYS A 126 -13.80 -5.67 -12.63
C LYS A 126 -14.57 -6.17 -11.42
N TYR A 127 -15.83 -6.53 -11.62
CA TYR A 127 -16.72 -7.09 -10.60
C TYR A 127 -17.33 -8.39 -11.08
N ASN A 128 -17.38 -9.40 -10.20
CA ASN A 128 -17.85 -10.76 -10.46
C ASN A 128 -17.13 -11.51 -11.62
N PHE A 129 -15.96 -11.01 -12.01
CA PHE A 129 -15.01 -11.65 -12.91
C PHE A 129 -13.77 -12.08 -12.12
N PRO A 130 -13.66 -13.36 -11.68
CA PRO A 130 -12.52 -13.82 -10.88
C PRO A 130 -11.21 -13.82 -11.68
N ASP A 131 -11.26 -14.00 -13.00
CA ASP A 131 -10.08 -14.19 -13.83
C ASP A 131 -9.71 -12.94 -14.62
N THR A 132 -8.45 -12.85 -15.02
CA THR A 132 -7.97 -11.87 -16.00
C THR A 132 -7.17 -12.59 -17.07
N VAL A 133 -7.61 -12.51 -18.32
CA VAL A 133 -6.83 -13.03 -19.46
C VAL A 133 -5.89 -11.95 -19.95
N VAL A 134 -4.64 -12.31 -20.22
CA VAL A 134 -3.66 -11.46 -20.90
C VAL A 134 -3.26 -12.15 -22.19
N TRP A 135 -3.49 -11.48 -23.32
CA TRP A 135 -3.24 -12.03 -24.64
C TRP A 135 -2.54 -11.05 -25.59
N ASN A 136 -1.59 -11.58 -26.36
CA ASN A 136 -0.99 -10.95 -27.53
C ASN A 136 -0.52 -12.08 -28.47
N PRO A 137 -0.90 -12.08 -29.76
CA PRO A 137 -0.60 -13.18 -30.66
C PRO A 137 0.89 -13.29 -31.00
N TRP A 138 1.64 -12.19 -30.85
CA TRP A 138 2.98 -12.04 -31.41
C TRP A 138 2.99 -12.25 -32.94
N MET A 139 4.20 -12.21 -33.51
CA MET A 139 4.42 -12.18 -34.95
C MET A 139 3.83 -13.39 -35.71
N ASP A 140 4.00 -14.61 -35.20
CA ASP A 140 3.64 -15.80 -35.96
C ASP A 140 2.13 -16.12 -35.86
N LYS A 141 1.48 -15.93 -34.70
CA LYS A 141 0.02 -16.08 -34.61
C LYS A 141 -0.76 -14.92 -35.22
N ALA A 142 -0.16 -13.73 -35.35
CA ALA A 142 -0.79 -12.65 -36.10
C ALA A 142 -1.00 -13.05 -37.58
N ARG A 143 0.02 -13.61 -38.23
CA ARG A 143 -0.03 -14.10 -39.62
C ARG A 143 -0.99 -15.27 -39.85
N GLU A 144 -1.28 -16.06 -38.82
CA GLU A 144 -2.26 -17.15 -38.89
C GLU A 144 -3.72 -16.64 -38.82
N CYS A 145 -3.93 -15.39 -38.37
CA CYS A 145 -5.24 -14.84 -38.03
C CYS A 145 -5.80 -14.01 -39.19
N GLN A 146 -6.74 -14.58 -39.95
CA GLN A 146 -7.20 -14.03 -41.24
C GLN A 146 -7.87 -12.64 -41.17
N ASP A 147 -8.31 -12.23 -39.98
CA ASP A 147 -8.97 -10.95 -39.69
C ASP A 147 -8.06 -9.96 -38.94
N PHE A 148 -6.76 -10.24 -38.86
CA PHE A 148 -5.75 -9.46 -38.14
C PHE A 148 -4.56 -9.14 -39.06
N GLY A 149 -3.97 -7.94 -38.97
CA GLY A 149 -2.80 -7.61 -39.77
C GLY A 149 -1.50 -8.19 -39.20
N ASP A 150 -0.65 -8.77 -40.06
CA ASP A 150 0.65 -9.38 -39.72
C ASP A 150 1.48 -8.56 -38.72
N ASP A 151 1.52 -7.24 -38.91
CA ASP A 151 2.32 -6.28 -38.12
C ASP A 151 1.50 -5.50 -37.07
N GLU A 152 0.24 -5.87 -36.79
CA GLU A 152 -0.61 -5.15 -35.82
C GLU A 152 -0.38 -5.58 -34.36
N TYR A 153 0.20 -6.76 -34.13
CA TYR A 153 0.46 -7.29 -32.78
C TYR A 153 1.26 -6.36 -31.86
N PRO A 154 2.23 -5.53 -32.32
CA PRO A 154 2.96 -4.64 -31.43
C PRO A 154 2.10 -3.48 -30.92
N ASN A 155 0.98 -3.17 -31.59
CA ASN A 155 0.15 -2.00 -31.27
C ASN A 155 -1.09 -2.32 -30.42
N MET A 156 -1.20 -3.57 -29.93
CA MET A 156 -2.32 -3.99 -29.09
C MET A 156 -1.87 -4.83 -27.89
N ILE A 157 -2.70 -4.86 -26.85
CA ILE A 157 -2.65 -5.87 -25.80
C ILE A 157 -4.08 -6.17 -25.34
N CYS A 158 -4.42 -7.44 -25.18
CA CYS A 158 -5.65 -7.83 -24.51
C CYS A 158 -5.41 -7.95 -23.01
N VAL A 159 -6.26 -7.28 -22.22
CA VAL A 159 -6.36 -7.49 -20.77
C VAL A 159 -7.85 -7.57 -20.45
N GLU A 160 -8.33 -8.78 -20.20
CA GLU A 160 -9.75 -9.14 -20.35
C GLU A 160 -10.31 -9.61 -19.01
N ALA A 161 -11.38 -8.97 -18.52
CA ALA A 161 -12.08 -9.46 -17.32
C ALA A 161 -12.92 -10.70 -17.66
N GLY A 162 -12.74 -11.80 -16.92
CA GLY A 162 -13.38 -13.08 -17.23
C GLY A 162 -13.79 -13.94 -16.02
N HIS A 163 -14.64 -14.92 -16.34
CA HIS A 163 -15.04 -16.06 -15.52
C HIS A 163 -14.90 -17.28 -16.45
N VAL A 164 -13.65 -17.71 -16.63
CA VAL A 164 -13.19 -18.61 -17.70
C VAL A 164 -12.31 -19.75 -17.19
N SER A 165 -11.71 -19.62 -16.01
CA SER A 165 -10.95 -20.72 -15.38
C SER A 165 -11.87 -21.78 -14.79
N THR A 166 -13.09 -21.39 -14.41
CA THR A 166 -14.22 -22.25 -14.06
C THR A 166 -15.50 -21.71 -14.72
N PRO A 167 -16.54 -22.54 -14.93
CA PRO A 167 -17.82 -22.06 -15.45
C PRO A 167 -18.75 -21.52 -14.35
N VAL A 168 -19.50 -20.48 -14.65
CA VAL A 168 -20.66 -20.05 -13.86
C VAL A 168 -21.75 -21.11 -14.00
N ILE A 169 -22.36 -21.53 -12.89
CA ILE A 169 -23.54 -22.42 -12.88
C ILE A 169 -24.76 -21.57 -12.55
N LEU A 170 -25.76 -21.53 -13.44
CA LEU A 170 -26.93 -20.66 -13.34
C LEU A 170 -28.23 -21.47 -13.24
N LEU A 171 -28.82 -21.42 -12.04
CA LEU A 171 -30.04 -22.12 -11.68
C LEU A 171 -31.29 -21.56 -12.41
N PRO A 172 -32.39 -22.33 -12.49
CA PRO A 172 -33.65 -21.84 -13.06
C PRO A 172 -34.15 -20.57 -12.37
N GLY A 173 -34.58 -19.58 -13.15
CA GLY A 173 -35.12 -18.32 -12.65
C GLY A 173 -34.11 -17.36 -12.04
N THR A 174 -32.80 -17.65 -12.04
CA THR A 174 -31.77 -16.75 -11.47
C THR A 174 -30.99 -15.98 -12.53
N ALA A 175 -30.31 -14.92 -12.10
CA ALA A 175 -29.45 -14.07 -12.93
C ALA A 175 -28.03 -13.99 -12.36
N PHE A 176 -27.07 -13.86 -13.26
CA PHE A 176 -25.68 -13.52 -12.99
C PHE A 176 -25.40 -12.12 -13.54
N GLU A 177 -24.74 -11.27 -12.76
CA GLU A 177 -24.30 -9.94 -13.20
C GLU A 177 -22.80 -9.77 -12.97
N ALA A 178 -22.11 -9.21 -13.95
CA ALA A 178 -20.70 -8.84 -13.86
C ALA A 178 -20.45 -7.49 -14.53
N SER A 179 -19.34 -6.84 -14.22
CA SER A 179 -18.99 -5.56 -14.85
C SER A 179 -17.49 -5.34 -14.99
N GLN A 180 -17.15 -4.46 -15.93
CA GLN A 180 -15.81 -3.92 -16.14
C GLN A 180 -15.90 -2.39 -16.26
N ILE A 181 -14.92 -1.67 -15.72
CA ILE A 181 -14.77 -0.23 -15.91
C ILE A 181 -13.35 0.02 -16.40
N LEU A 182 -13.24 0.71 -17.54
CA LEU A 182 -11.98 1.19 -18.08
C LEU A 182 -11.88 2.69 -17.81
N GLN A 183 -10.89 3.15 -17.03
CA GLN A 183 -10.64 4.58 -16.78
C GLN A 183 -9.24 4.99 -17.25
N VAL A 184 -9.15 6.09 -18.00
CA VAL A 184 -7.86 6.71 -18.37
C VAL A 184 -7.34 7.58 -17.22
N ILE A 185 -6.30 7.11 -16.53
CA ILE A 185 -5.62 7.87 -15.47
C ILE A 185 -4.75 8.97 -16.09
N HIS A 186 -4.98 10.22 -15.69
CA HIS A 186 -4.12 11.36 -16.03
C HIS A 186 -3.05 11.58 -14.96
N GLN A 187 -1.82 11.93 -15.36
CA GLN A 187 -0.68 12.08 -14.45
C GLN A 187 -0.91 13.10 -13.31
N GLN A 188 -1.68 14.17 -13.58
CA GLN A 188 -2.05 15.18 -12.56
C GLN A 188 -2.86 14.59 -11.40
N GLN A 189 -3.72 13.60 -11.65
CA GLN A 189 -4.47 12.93 -10.57
C GLN A 189 -3.58 12.01 -9.73
N GLN A 190 -2.54 11.40 -10.31
CA GLN A 190 -1.55 10.65 -9.51
C GLN A 190 -0.74 11.60 -8.60
N GLN A 191 -0.34 12.77 -9.11
CA GLN A 191 0.33 13.78 -8.27
C GLN A 191 -0.59 14.27 -7.15
N GLN A 192 -1.85 14.59 -7.43
CA GLN A 192 -2.81 15.02 -6.41
C GLN A 192 -3.14 13.93 -5.39
N GLN A 193 -3.28 12.66 -5.80
CA GLN A 193 -3.48 11.54 -4.86
C GLN A 193 -2.24 11.26 -4.01
N GLN A 194 -1.04 11.25 -4.60
CA GLN A 194 0.21 11.08 -3.85
C GLN A 194 0.44 12.24 -2.87
N GLN A 195 0.14 13.47 -3.27
CA GLN A 195 0.27 14.66 -2.44
C GLN A 195 -0.78 14.70 -1.31
N SER A 196 -2.01 14.25 -1.55
CA SER A 196 -3.02 14.13 -0.48
C SER A 196 -2.76 12.93 0.45
N GLN A 197 -2.22 11.82 -0.05
CA GLN A 197 -1.74 10.72 0.80
C GLN A 197 -0.54 11.13 1.66
N SER A 198 0.43 11.87 1.12
CA SER A 198 1.59 12.35 1.90
C SER A 198 1.20 13.42 2.93
N LEU A 199 0.23 14.28 2.60
CA LEU A 199 -0.38 15.22 3.56
C LEU A 199 -1.15 14.49 4.69
N ALA A 200 -1.89 13.42 4.36
CA ALA A 200 -2.56 12.60 5.37
C ALA A 200 -1.57 11.88 6.30
N GLN A 201 -0.49 11.31 5.74
CA GLN A 201 0.57 10.67 6.54
C GLN A 201 1.31 11.69 7.43
N SER A 202 1.61 12.88 6.92
CA SER A 202 2.33 13.91 7.68
C SER A 202 1.48 14.49 8.82
N SER A 203 0.18 14.72 8.58
CA SER A 203 -0.76 15.17 9.63
C SER A 203 -0.98 14.12 10.71
N GLN A 204 -1.05 12.84 10.35
CA GLN A 204 -1.15 11.74 11.30
C GLN A 204 0.13 11.61 12.16
N ALA A 205 1.32 11.74 11.55
CA ALA A 205 2.59 11.78 12.27
C ALA A 205 2.69 12.99 13.23
N ALA A 206 2.25 14.18 12.80
CA ALA A 206 2.22 15.38 13.63
C ALA A 206 1.26 15.23 14.84
N ALA A 207 0.10 14.61 14.66
CA ALA A 207 -0.84 14.33 15.73
C ALA A 207 -0.26 13.38 16.80
N VAL A 208 0.45 12.32 16.37
CA VAL A 208 1.15 11.40 17.28
C VAL A 208 2.26 12.11 18.07
N ALA A 209 3.05 12.95 17.40
CA ALA A 209 4.10 13.75 18.06
C ALA A 209 3.53 14.73 19.10
N ALA A 210 2.42 15.41 18.77
CA ALA A 210 1.74 16.33 19.69
C ALA A 210 1.18 15.60 20.94
N ALA A 211 0.58 14.42 20.75
CA ALA A 211 0.10 13.59 21.86
C ALA A 211 1.25 13.12 22.78
N ALA A 212 2.38 12.72 22.21
CA ALA A 212 3.57 12.34 22.98
C ALA A 212 4.14 13.51 23.80
N ALA A 213 4.21 14.71 23.21
CA ALA A 213 4.66 15.92 23.90
C ALA A 213 3.72 16.32 25.06
N ALA A 214 2.39 16.22 24.87
CA ALA A 214 1.41 16.47 25.91
C ALA A 214 1.55 15.47 27.08
N ALA A 215 1.77 14.18 26.79
CA ALA A 215 2.01 13.16 27.81
C ALA A 215 3.30 13.43 28.62
N GLN A 216 4.38 13.86 27.95
CA GLN A 216 5.62 14.26 28.64
C GLN A 216 5.42 15.48 29.55
N GLN A 217 4.65 16.49 29.10
CA GLN A 217 4.32 17.65 29.94
C GLN A 217 3.50 17.26 31.18
N GLN A 218 2.52 16.35 31.03
CA GLN A 218 1.74 15.83 32.16
C GLN A 218 2.61 15.06 33.16
N GLN A 219 3.54 14.22 32.67
CA GLN A 219 4.50 13.52 33.52
C GLN A 219 5.43 14.49 34.27
N ALA A 220 5.97 15.51 33.58
CA ALA A 220 6.81 16.53 34.20
C ALA A 220 6.05 17.33 35.29
N ALA A 221 4.78 17.70 35.03
CA ALA A 221 3.93 18.36 36.01
C ALA A 221 3.63 17.47 37.23
N ALA A 222 3.37 16.18 37.03
CA ALA A 222 3.15 15.22 38.12
C ALA A 222 4.40 15.05 39.00
N VAL A 223 5.60 14.99 38.41
CA VAL A 223 6.87 14.94 39.14
C VAL A 223 7.10 16.22 39.95
N GLN A 224 6.82 17.40 39.39
CA GLN A 224 6.92 18.66 40.13
C GLN A 224 5.94 18.72 41.31
N GLN A 225 4.70 18.25 41.15
CA GLN A 225 3.73 18.18 42.26
C GLN A 225 4.19 17.23 43.38
N GLN A 226 4.75 16.06 43.04
CA GLN A 226 5.32 15.15 44.04
C GLN A 226 6.50 15.79 44.81
N GLN A 227 7.40 16.50 44.11
CA GLN A 227 8.52 17.20 44.75
C GLN A 227 8.03 18.31 45.69
N GLN A 228 7.01 19.08 45.30
CA GLN A 228 6.41 20.09 46.17
C GLN A 228 5.75 19.48 47.42
N GLN A 229 5.02 18.36 47.26
CA GLN A 229 4.44 17.64 48.40
C GLN A 229 5.52 17.09 49.35
N GLN A 230 6.61 16.53 48.83
CA GLN A 230 7.74 16.09 49.66
C GLN A 230 8.40 17.25 50.40
N GLN A 231 8.60 18.40 49.76
CA GLN A 231 9.13 19.60 50.42
C GLN A 231 8.20 20.11 51.53
N GLN A 232 6.88 20.13 51.30
CA GLN A 232 5.89 20.51 52.33
C GLN A 232 5.89 19.52 53.51
N GLN A 233 5.98 18.21 53.24
CA GLN A 233 6.11 17.19 54.30
C GLN A 233 7.40 17.35 55.11
N GLN A 234 8.54 17.62 54.45
CA GLN A 234 9.80 17.91 55.13
C GLN A 234 9.72 19.18 55.99
N GLN A 235 9.12 20.26 55.47
CA GLN A 235 8.92 21.50 56.22
C GLN A 235 7.99 21.29 57.43
N ALA A 236 6.90 20.54 57.28
CA ALA A 236 6.00 20.20 58.38
C ALA A 236 6.68 19.33 59.45
N ALA A 237 7.49 18.35 59.04
CA ALA A 237 8.29 17.54 59.97
C ALA A 237 9.32 18.38 60.74
N VAL A 238 10.00 19.32 60.08
CA VAL A 238 10.89 20.28 60.76
C VAL A 238 10.11 21.15 61.74
N GLN A 239 8.94 21.69 61.37
CA GLN A 239 8.13 22.50 62.30
C GLN A 239 7.67 21.73 63.54
N GLN A 240 7.37 20.43 63.42
CA GLN A 240 7.04 19.59 64.59
C GLN A 240 8.24 19.38 65.54
N LEU A 241 9.48 19.33 65.03
CA LEU A 241 10.69 19.23 65.86
C LEU A 241 10.93 20.49 66.72
N TRP A 242 10.39 21.65 66.33
CA TRP A 242 10.49 22.91 67.11
C TRP A 242 9.34 23.13 68.10
N GLN A 243 8.36 22.21 68.18
CA GLN A 243 7.19 22.29 69.09
C GLN A 243 7.39 21.51 70.39
N VAL A 244 8.62 21.40 70.89
CA VAL A 244 8.92 20.80 72.20
C VAL A 244 8.73 21.87 73.30
N PRO A 245 7.94 21.62 74.36
CA PRO A 245 7.62 22.62 75.37
C PRO A 245 8.83 23.13 76.17
N ALA A 246 8.67 24.31 76.77
CA ALA A 246 9.72 25.24 77.23
C ALA A 246 10.59 24.80 78.43
N ALA A 247 11.13 23.58 78.42
CA ALA A 247 12.09 23.06 79.40
C ALA A 247 13.51 22.83 78.82
N ALA A 248 13.69 22.86 77.50
CA ALA A 248 14.96 22.53 76.84
C ALA A 248 15.87 23.73 76.49
N ALA A 249 15.53 24.94 76.96
CA ALA A 249 16.25 26.18 76.60
C ALA A 249 17.59 26.40 77.36
N ALA A 250 18.06 25.44 78.17
CA ALA A 250 19.19 25.61 79.08
C ALA A 250 20.53 24.98 78.62
N ALA A 251 20.56 24.22 77.52
CA ALA A 251 21.73 23.41 77.14
C ALA A 251 22.58 23.95 75.98
N ALA A 252 22.07 24.87 75.16
CA ALA A 252 22.74 25.35 73.94
C ALA A 252 23.54 26.66 74.11
N ALA A 253 23.62 27.22 75.33
CA ALA A 253 24.40 28.43 75.62
C ALA A 253 25.92 28.18 75.78
N CYS A 254 26.39 26.94 75.59
CA CYS A 254 27.78 26.52 75.83
C CYS A 254 28.56 26.19 74.53
N TRP A 255 28.10 26.65 73.37
CA TRP A 255 28.85 26.65 72.10
C TRP A 255 29.05 28.07 71.55
N ASN A 256 29.23 29.02 72.47
CA ASN A 256 29.74 30.35 72.16
C ASN A 256 31.28 30.29 72.09
N ASN A 257 31.88 31.04 71.15
CA ASN A 257 33.32 31.09 70.84
C ASN A 257 33.95 29.88 70.12
N TYR A 258 33.87 29.88 68.78
CA TYR A 258 35.09 29.69 67.97
C TYR A 258 35.05 30.52 66.67
N ALA A 259 35.84 31.61 66.67
CA ALA A 259 36.43 32.30 65.53
C ALA A 259 35.55 32.75 64.33
N ASN A 260 35.09 34.00 64.38
CA ASN A 260 35.27 34.88 63.22
C ASN A 260 36.77 35.22 63.10
N PHE A 261 37.43 34.92 61.97
CA PHE A 261 38.46 35.81 61.40
C PHE A 261 38.82 35.38 59.96
N GLN A 262 38.76 36.34 59.03
CA GLN A 262 39.34 36.20 57.70
C GLN A 262 40.83 36.52 57.75
N THR A 263 41.66 35.74 57.05
CA THR A 263 42.92 36.09 56.35
C THR A 263 43.70 34.80 56.07
N ALA A 264 44.53 34.60 55.03
CA ALA A 264 44.70 35.12 53.67
C ALA A 264 46.11 34.65 53.22
N GLY A 265 46.24 34.09 52.00
CA GLY A 265 47.55 33.71 51.41
C GLY A 265 47.72 32.20 51.12
N VAL A 266 48.52 31.75 50.15
CA VAL A 266 49.48 32.43 49.23
C VAL A 266 49.59 31.70 47.87
N LEU A 267 50.02 32.46 46.86
CA LEU A 267 50.42 32.19 45.47
C LEU A 267 50.93 30.79 45.00
N ALA A 268 50.39 30.36 43.85
CA ALA A 268 51.03 30.12 42.52
C ALA A 268 52.44 29.45 42.33
N PHE A 269 52.44 28.37 41.50
CA PHE A 269 53.50 27.79 40.61
C PHE A 269 54.87 27.36 41.22
N LYS A 270 55.36 26.10 41.06
CA LYS A 270 55.76 25.43 39.79
C LYS A 270 56.07 23.91 39.98
N MET A 271 56.00 23.13 38.89
CA MET A 271 56.15 21.65 38.73
C MET A 271 57.61 21.15 38.44
N PRO A 272 57.92 19.84 38.15
CA PRO A 272 57.34 18.50 38.46
C PRO A 272 58.48 17.56 39.05
N PRO A 273 58.81 16.30 38.63
CA PRO A 273 58.07 15.11 38.12
C PRO A 273 58.41 13.72 38.76
N SER A 274 57.49 12.74 38.70
CA SER A 274 57.69 11.28 38.38
C SER A 274 56.38 10.49 38.66
N CYS A 275 55.71 9.91 37.64
CA CYS A 275 55.84 8.54 37.06
C CYS A 275 55.15 7.39 37.85
N GLY A 276 54.08 6.78 37.26
CA GLY A 276 53.65 5.39 37.59
C GLY A 276 52.15 5.03 37.40
N GLY A 277 51.82 4.16 36.43
CA GLY A 277 50.57 3.34 36.35
C GLY A 277 49.33 3.99 35.70
N LEU A 278 49.01 3.73 34.41
CA LEU A 278 48.22 2.58 33.87
C LEU A 278 46.77 2.51 34.40
N CYS A 279 45.74 2.94 33.66
CA CYS A 279 45.11 2.35 32.46
C CYS A 279 44.08 1.21 32.74
N GLY A 280 42.83 1.45 32.32
CA GLY A 280 41.75 0.47 32.14
C GLY A 280 40.81 0.96 31.02
N PRO A 281 40.30 0.11 30.11
CA PRO A 281 39.92 0.53 28.74
C PRO A 281 38.39 0.75 28.56
N GLN A 282 37.85 1.30 27.48
CA GLN A 282 38.31 1.38 26.08
C GLN A 282 38.02 2.76 25.44
N ASN A 283 38.91 3.22 24.56
CA ASN A 283 38.70 4.40 23.70
C ASN A 283 38.62 3.99 22.23
N ASN A 284 37.87 4.75 21.44
CA ASN A 284 37.99 4.75 19.98
C ASN A 284 39.39 5.25 19.55
N CYS A 285 39.90 4.70 18.45
CA CYS A 285 41.07 5.26 17.75
C CYS A 285 40.62 6.03 16.51
N GLU A 286 41.07 7.28 16.37
CA GLU A 286 41.06 8.02 15.10
C GLU A 286 42.47 8.07 14.48
N LEU A 287 42.50 8.43 13.19
CA LEU A 287 43.60 8.18 12.26
C LEU A 287 44.58 9.36 12.09
N CYS A 288 45.84 8.99 11.88
CA CYS A 288 46.80 9.55 10.91
C CYS A 288 46.90 11.08 10.67
N SER A 289 47.88 11.68 11.36
CA SER A 289 49.10 12.27 10.76
C SER A 289 49.07 13.35 9.64
N LEU A 290 49.53 14.54 10.04
CA LEU A 290 50.66 15.32 9.49
C LEU A 290 50.55 16.15 8.17
N ASN A 291 50.56 17.48 8.40
CA ASN A 291 51.42 18.53 7.82
C ASN A 291 51.52 18.81 6.30
N SER A 292 50.92 19.94 5.93
CA SER A 292 51.53 21.11 5.25
C SER A 292 52.91 20.99 4.58
N ASN A 293 52.93 21.18 3.25
CA ASN A 293 53.30 22.46 2.61
C ASN A 293 52.72 22.54 1.19
#